data_AF-A0A7X7XND2-F1
#
_entry.id   AF-A0A7X7XND2-F1
#
_cell.length_a   1.000
_cell.length_b   1.000
_cell.length_c   1.000
_cell.angle_alpha   90.00
_cell.angle_beta   90.00
_cell.angle_gamma   90.00
#
_symmetry.space_group_name_H-M   'P 1'
#
loop_
_entity.id
_entity.type
_entity.pdbx_description
1 polymer ?
#
loop_
_entity_poly.entity_id
_entity_poly.type
_entity_poly.pdbx_seq_one_letter_code
_entity_poly.pdbx_strand_id
1 'polypeptide(L)'
;MTDMQGAGERETVGVPVSRERVERCLASAEYWVVRLPRYADSYQARADFWAIAAGLLAAVTSLSIWPVLNESPSVWAKVLVSMVALASAICALVPRIKGYAEEAGAARVLSAQYGSIVGRLVDLLAEQTLNREVASLIVAEFQAIKEKKDALRGLPARQAVGPKAGTRA
;
A
#
# COMPACT_ATOMS: atom_id res chain seq x y z
N MET A 1 -17.70 -37.07 4.23
CA MET A 1 -17.40 -36.39 5.51
C MET A 1 -16.44 -35.26 5.16
N THR A 2 -16.97 -34.04 5.24
CA THR A 2 -16.35 -32.73 4.98
C THR A 2 -16.08 -32.35 3.52
N ASP A 3 -17.11 -31.76 2.90
CA ASP A 3 -17.01 -30.86 1.76
C ASP A 3 -16.00 -29.73 2.04
N MET A 4 -15.00 -29.62 1.17
CA MET A 4 -14.14 -28.45 1.02
C MET A 4 -14.85 -27.48 0.06
N GLN A 5 -15.80 -26.72 0.58
CA GLN A 5 -16.42 -25.62 -0.18
C GLN A 5 -15.47 -24.43 -0.27
N GLY A 6 -14.94 -24.23 -1.47
CA GLY A 6 -14.24 -23.02 -1.87
C GLY A 6 -15.14 -21.80 -1.66
N ALA A 7 -14.63 -20.82 -0.91
CA ALA A 7 -15.23 -19.50 -0.79
C ALA A 7 -14.73 -18.60 -1.95
N GLY A 8 -15.07 -19.00 -3.17
CA GLY A 8 -15.09 -18.13 -4.34
C GLY A 8 -16.54 -17.77 -4.63
N GLU A 9 -16.79 -16.47 -4.82
CA GLU A 9 -18.04 -15.89 -5.36
C GLU A 9 -19.32 -16.06 -4.51
N ARG A 10 -19.72 -14.98 -3.84
CA ARG A 10 -21.13 -14.70 -3.55
C ARG A 10 -21.48 -13.30 -4.04
N GLU A 11 -21.76 -13.24 -5.34
CA GLU A 11 -22.98 -12.66 -5.91
C GLU A 11 -23.54 -11.41 -5.19
N THR A 12 -23.29 -10.26 -5.80
CA THR A 12 -23.89 -8.96 -5.50
C THR A 12 -25.34 -8.89 -6.00
N VAL A 13 -26.26 -9.61 -5.37
CA VAL A 13 -27.69 -9.54 -5.66
C VAL A 13 -28.45 -8.93 -4.48
N GLY A 14 -29.00 -7.73 -4.70
CA GLY A 14 -30.29 -7.32 -4.11
C GLY A 14 -30.40 -7.12 -2.59
N VAL A 15 -29.32 -7.08 -1.81
CA VAL A 15 -29.44 -6.77 -0.38
C VAL A 15 -29.64 -5.25 -0.20
N PRO A 16 -30.79 -4.78 0.33
CA PRO A 16 -31.02 -3.37 0.57
C PRO A 16 -29.90 -2.80 1.42
N VAL A 17 -29.33 -1.67 1.00
CA VAL A 17 -28.28 -0.98 1.76
C VAL A 17 -28.89 -0.48 3.06
N SER A 18 -28.62 -1.19 4.15
CA SER A 18 -29.01 -0.79 5.49
C SER A 18 -28.07 0.31 6.01
N ARG A 19 -28.57 1.13 6.94
CA ARG A 19 -27.75 2.14 7.62
C ARG A 19 -26.51 1.53 8.28
N GLU A 20 -26.68 0.37 8.93
CA GLU A 20 -25.59 -0.38 9.54
C GLU A 20 -24.51 -0.82 8.52
N ARG A 21 -24.89 -1.12 7.28
CA ARG A 21 -23.93 -1.41 6.21
C ARG A 21 -23.10 -0.16 5.86
N VAL A 22 -23.74 1.00 5.76
CA VAL A 22 -23.08 2.29 5.49
C VAL A 22 -22.13 2.67 6.62
N GLU A 23 -22.54 2.49 7.88
CA GLU A 23 -21.70 2.73 9.06
C GLU A 23 -20.45 1.82 9.08
N ARG A 24 -20.60 0.54 8.73
CA ARG A 24 -19.46 -0.39 8.59
C ARG A 24 -18.51 0.02 7.46
N CYS A 25 -19.05 0.51 6.34
CA CYS A 25 -18.25 1.08 5.25
C CYS A 25 -17.49 2.31 5.72
N LEU A 26 -18.14 3.24 6.43
CA LEU A 26 -17.53 4.45 6.97
C LEU A 26 -16.38 4.12 7.94
N ALA A 27 -16.64 3.29 8.95
CA ALA A 27 -15.63 2.87 9.92
C ALA A 27 -14.45 2.13 9.26
N SER A 28 -14.69 1.45 8.13
CA SER A 28 -13.62 0.86 7.34
C SER A 28 -12.83 1.89 6.55
N ALA A 29 -13.51 2.86 5.94
CA ALA A 29 -12.89 3.90 5.14
C ALA A 29 -12.01 4.79 6.02
N GLU A 30 -12.51 5.25 7.17
CA GLU A 30 -11.77 6.05 8.15
C GLU A 30 -10.49 5.37 8.62
N TYR A 31 -10.56 4.06 8.91
CA TYR A 31 -9.37 3.29 9.28
C TYR A 31 -8.29 3.33 8.18
N TRP A 32 -8.68 3.14 6.91
CA TRP A 32 -7.75 3.09 5.80
C TRP A 32 -7.21 4.45 5.38
N VAL A 33 -7.98 5.55 5.53
CA VAL A 33 -7.49 6.92 5.33
C VAL A 33 -6.26 7.22 6.18
N VAL A 34 -6.22 6.72 7.42
CA VAL A 34 -5.10 6.98 8.33
C VAL A 34 -3.97 5.95 8.15
N ARG A 35 -4.29 4.72 7.73
CA ARG A 35 -3.32 3.62 7.60
C ARG A 35 -2.53 3.64 6.29
N LEU A 36 -3.18 3.97 5.16
CA LEU A 36 -2.55 3.92 3.83
C LEU A 36 -1.40 4.92 3.65
N PRO A 37 -1.46 6.17 4.16
CA PRO A 37 -0.32 7.09 4.07
C PRO A 37 0.93 6.54 4.75
N ARG A 38 0.78 5.99 5.96
CA ARG A 38 1.91 5.38 6.70
C ARG A 38 2.53 4.20 5.95
N TYR A 39 1.68 3.40 5.30
CA TYR A 39 2.14 2.32 4.43
C TYR A 39 2.94 2.89 3.25
N ALA A 40 2.40 3.89 2.55
CA ALA A 40 3.08 4.54 1.44
C ALA A 40 4.43 5.15 1.84
N ASP A 41 4.49 5.83 2.98
CA ASP A 41 5.72 6.45 3.49
C ASP A 41 6.78 5.41 3.87
N SER A 42 6.38 4.27 4.43
CA SER A 42 7.32 3.18 4.72
C SER A 42 7.93 2.57 3.46
N TYR A 43 7.17 2.49 2.36
CA TYR A 43 7.64 2.01 1.07
C TYR A 43 8.51 3.03 0.36
N GLN A 44 8.13 4.31 0.42
CA GLN A 44 8.94 5.42 -0.08
C GLN A 44 10.29 5.46 0.64
N ALA A 45 10.31 5.38 1.97
CA ALA A 45 11.56 5.38 2.74
C ALA A 45 12.49 4.22 2.37
N ARG A 46 11.94 3.04 2.05
CA ARG A 46 12.73 1.91 1.54
C ARG A 46 13.31 2.21 0.16
N ALA A 47 12.53 2.78 -0.75
CA ALA A 47 13.02 3.18 -2.07
C ALA A 47 14.15 4.21 -1.95
N ASP A 48 13.96 5.24 -1.12
CA ASP A 48 14.93 6.30 -0.89
C ASP A 48 16.23 5.75 -0.28
N PHE A 49 16.14 4.82 0.68
CA PHE A 49 17.32 4.16 1.27
C PHE A 49 18.19 3.47 0.21
N TRP A 50 17.58 2.68 -0.69
CA TRP A 50 18.31 2.00 -1.75
C TRP A 50 18.92 2.97 -2.77
N ALA A 51 18.21 4.04 -3.10
CA ALA A 51 18.71 5.09 -3.99
C ALA A 51 19.93 5.81 -3.37
N ILE A 52 19.87 6.16 -2.08
CA ILE A 52 20.99 6.77 -1.34
C ILE A 52 22.18 5.80 -1.29
N ALA A 53 21.95 4.53 -0.96
CA ALA A 53 23.01 3.52 -0.92
C ALA A 53 23.70 3.36 -2.29
N ALA A 54 22.94 3.28 -3.38
CA ALA A 54 23.49 3.23 -4.73
C ALA A 54 24.32 4.47 -5.06
N GLY A 55 23.79 5.67 -4.74
CA GLY A 55 24.49 6.94 -4.94
C GLY A 55 25.83 7.01 -4.19
N LEU A 56 25.85 6.59 -2.93
CA LEU A 56 27.07 6.56 -2.10
C LEU A 56 28.09 5.56 -2.65
N LEU A 57 27.68 4.34 -3.00
CA LEU A 57 28.57 3.32 -3.56
C LEU A 57 29.14 3.77 -4.92
N ALA A 58 28.32 4.40 -5.76
CA ALA A 58 28.77 4.97 -7.03
C ALA A 58 29.80 6.11 -6.80
N ALA A 59 29.56 7.00 -5.85
CA ALA A 59 30.48 8.10 -5.53
C ALA A 59 31.83 7.56 -5.00
N VAL A 60 31.81 6.60 -4.09
CA VAL A 60 33.03 5.95 -3.57
C VAL A 60 33.80 5.25 -4.69
N THR A 61 33.10 4.54 -5.58
CA THR A 61 33.71 3.87 -6.73
C THR A 61 34.38 4.89 -7.66
N SER A 62 33.66 5.95 -8.04
CA SER A 62 34.18 7.01 -8.92
C SER A 62 35.37 7.76 -8.31
N LEU A 63 35.37 8.00 -6.99
CA LEU A 63 36.48 8.65 -6.30
C LEU A 63 37.71 7.73 -6.20
N SER A 64 37.49 6.43 -6.05
CA SER A 64 38.55 5.43 -5.87
C SER A 64 39.18 4.95 -7.18
N ILE A 65 38.56 5.21 -8.33
CA ILE A 65 39.03 4.67 -9.60
C ILE A 65 40.39 5.26 -10.03
N TRP A 66 40.59 6.57 -9.86
CA TRP A 66 41.82 7.25 -10.24
C TRP A 66 43.06 6.83 -9.45
N PRO A 67 43.04 6.74 -8.11
CA PRO A 67 44.18 6.21 -7.37
C PRO A 67 44.47 4.75 -7.74
N VAL A 68 43.44 3.94 -7.99
CA VAL A 68 43.59 2.54 -8.45
C VAL A 68 44.13 2.43 -9.89
N LEU A 69 44.05 3.48 -10.70
CA LEU A 69 44.63 3.49 -12.05
C LEU A 69 46.06 4.05 -12.07
N ASN A 70 46.36 5.02 -11.21
CA ASN A 70 47.63 5.76 -11.23
C ASN A 70 48.71 5.15 -10.33
N GLU A 71 48.33 4.53 -9.21
CA GLU A 71 49.26 3.75 -8.40
C GLU A 71 49.29 2.31 -8.95
N SER A 72 50.39 1.56 -8.81
CA SER A 72 50.42 0.13 -9.17
C SER A 72 49.73 -0.67 -8.06
N PRO A 73 48.40 -0.83 -8.08
CA PRO A 73 47.67 -1.27 -6.91
C PRO A 73 47.69 -2.79 -6.88
N SER A 74 47.55 -3.36 -5.69
CA SER A 74 47.38 -4.81 -5.57
C SER A 74 46.14 -5.27 -6.34
N VAL A 75 46.17 -6.49 -6.88
CA VAL A 75 45.02 -7.12 -7.57
C VAL A 75 43.76 -7.07 -6.70
N TRP A 76 43.92 -7.18 -5.39
CA TRP A 76 42.85 -7.06 -4.40
C TRP A 76 42.11 -5.71 -4.44
N ALA A 77 42.81 -4.59 -4.64
CA ALA A 77 42.18 -3.28 -4.74
C ALA A 77 41.25 -3.18 -5.96
N LYS A 78 41.66 -3.76 -7.09
CA LYS A 78 40.84 -3.81 -8.31
C LYS A 78 39.58 -4.66 -8.12
N VAL A 79 39.72 -5.82 -7.47
CA VAL A 79 38.59 -6.70 -7.12
C VAL A 79 37.60 -5.98 -6.20
N LEU A 80 38.08 -5.28 -5.17
CA LEU A 80 37.22 -4.52 -4.25
C LEU A 80 36.43 -3.43 -4.98
N VAL A 81 37.07 -2.63 -5.83
CA VAL A 81 36.38 -1.58 -6.60
C VAL A 81 35.32 -2.17 -7.52
N SER A 82 35.61 -3.27 -8.21
CA SER A 82 34.62 -3.96 -9.05
C SER A 82 33.43 -4.50 -8.26
N MET A 83 33.67 -5.06 -7.06
CA MET A 83 32.60 -5.55 -6.18
C MET A 83 31.71 -4.41 -5.66
N VAL A 84 32.29 -3.26 -5.31
CA VAL A 84 31.54 -2.07 -4.89
C VAL A 84 30.71 -1.51 -6.05
N ALA A 85 31.27 -1.47 -7.26
CA ALA A 85 30.55 -1.08 -8.47
C ALA A 85 29.36 -2.00 -8.74
N LEU A 86 29.56 -3.32 -8.61
CA LEU A 86 28.49 -4.31 -8.76
C LEU A 86 27.40 -4.15 -7.68
N ALA A 87 27.80 -3.94 -6.42
CA ALA A 87 26.87 -3.69 -5.32
C ALA A 87 26.04 -2.42 -5.56
N SER A 88 26.66 -1.36 -6.09
CA SER A 88 25.97 -0.13 -6.49
C SER A 88 24.88 -0.40 -7.53
N ALA A 89 25.21 -1.15 -8.58
CA ALA A 89 24.26 -1.51 -9.62
C ALA A 89 23.08 -2.35 -9.09
N ILE A 90 23.35 -3.30 -8.19
CA ILE A 90 22.29 -4.09 -7.53
C ILE A 90 21.39 -3.18 -6.69
N CYS A 91 21.97 -2.27 -5.91
CA CYS A 91 21.21 -1.33 -5.09
C CYS A 91 20.30 -0.43 -5.93
N ALA A 92 20.74 -0.01 -7.11
CA ALA A 92 19.91 0.76 -8.04
C ALA A 92 18.78 -0.08 -8.67
N LEU A 93 18.98 -1.38 -8.85
CA LEU A 93 18.03 -2.27 -9.52
C LEU A 93 16.93 -2.79 -8.59
N VAL A 94 17.23 -3.03 -7.31
CA VAL A 94 16.30 -3.61 -6.33
C VAL A 94 14.99 -2.82 -6.19
N PRO A 95 14.99 -1.48 -6.05
CA PRO A 95 13.75 -0.70 -5.95
C PRO A 95 12.88 -0.81 -7.20
N ARG A 96 13.52 -0.86 -8.38
CA ARG A 96 12.85 -0.94 -9.68
C ARG A 96 12.20 -2.30 -9.89
N ILE A 97 12.86 -3.40 -9.50
CA ILE A 97 12.28 -4.75 -9.58
C ILE A 97 11.12 -4.89 -8.59
N LYS A 98 11.27 -4.35 -7.38
CA LYS A 98 10.25 -4.47 -6.34
C LYS A 98 9.10 -3.49 -6.45
N GLY A 99 9.19 -2.49 -7.33
CA GLY A 99 8.11 -1.55 -7.61
C GLY A 99 7.70 -0.70 -6.39
N TYR A 100 8.66 -0.39 -5.51
CA TYR A 100 8.34 0.27 -4.23
C TYR A 100 7.73 1.67 -4.41
N ALA A 101 8.17 2.39 -5.44
CA ALA A 101 7.66 3.74 -5.74
C ALA A 101 6.24 3.67 -6.32
N GLU A 102 5.97 2.70 -7.19
CA GLU A 102 4.67 2.44 -7.79
C GLU A 102 3.65 2.02 -6.72
N GLU A 103 4.03 1.13 -5.79
CA GLU A 103 3.17 0.74 -4.67
C GLU A 103 2.89 1.91 -3.72
N ALA A 104 3.90 2.73 -3.41
CA ALA A 104 3.71 3.94 -2.60
C ALA A 104 2.77 4.95 -3.28
N GLY A 105 2.94 5.16 -4.60
CA GLY A 105 2.06 6.00 -5.40
C GLY A 105 0.62 5.49 -5.41
N ALA A 106 0.42 4.19 -5.65
CA ALA A 106 -0.89 3.56 -5.64
C ALA A 106 -1.57 3.68 -4.26
N ALA A 107 -0.83 3.49 -3.17
CA ALA A 107 -1.35 3.65 -1.81
C ALA A 107 -1.77 5.10 -1.50
N ARG A 108 -1.02 6.10 -1.98
CA ARG A 108 -1.39 7.53 -1.84
C ARG A 108 -2.67 7.87 -2.60
N VAL A 109 -2.79 7.40 -3.83
CA VAL A 109 -4.01 7.57 -4.65
C VAL A 109 -5.20 6.91 -3.95
N LEU A 110 -5.04 5.69 -3.44
CA LEU A 110 -6.09 5.00 -2.69
C LEU A 110 -6.46 5.74 -1.41
N SER A 111 -5.50 6.32 -0.69
CA SER A 111 -5.77 7.14 0.50
C SER A 111 -6.65 8.35 0.17
N ALA A 112 -6.38 9.02 -0.95
CA ALA A 112 -7.20 10.14 -1.41
C ALA A 112 -8.63 9.70 -1.79
N GLN A 113 -8.76 8.56 -2.49
CA GLN A 113 -10.06 7.96 -2.81
C GLN A 113 -10.85 7.60 -1.55
N TYR A 114 -10.18 7.03 -0.55
CA TYR A 114 -10.80 6.76 0.75
C TYR A 114 -11.22 8.04 1.47
N GLY A 115 -10.44 9.13 1.39
CA GLY A 115 -10.84 10.42 1.97
C GLY A 115 -12.12 10.97 1.33
N SER A 116 -12.23 10.88 0.01
CA SER A 116 -13.44 11.30 -0.73
C SER A 116 -14.66 10.45 -0.38
N ILE A 117 -14.52 9.12 -0.32
CA ILE A 117 -15.67 8.24 0.01
C ILE A 117 -16.10 8.37 1.47
N VAL A 118 -15.19 8.70 2.41
CA VAL A 118 -15.54 9.01 3.80
C VAL A 118 -16.51 10.18 3.83
N GLY A 119 -16.20 11.30 3.16
CA GLY A 119 -17.10 12.46 3.12
C GLY A 119 -18.49 12.09 2.61
N ARG A 120 -18.57 11.36 1.50
CA ARG A 120 -19.84 10.92 0.91
C ARG A 120 -20.64 9.97 1.81
N LEU A 121 -19.95 9.08 2.55
CA LEU A 121 -20.59 8.18 3.51
C LEU A 121 -21.10 8.94 4.76
N VAL A 122 -20.38 9.96 5.20
CA VAL A 122 -20.81 10.85 6.29
C VAL A 122 -22.04 11.64 5.87
N ASP A 123 -22.02 12.25 4.68
CA ASP A 123 -23.15 13.01 4.13
C ASP A 123 -24.40 12.13 4.02
N LEU A 124 -24.24 10.90 3.51
CA LEU A 124 -25.31 9.92 3.39
C LEU A 124 -25.90 9.50 4.75
N LEU A 125 -25.08 9.43 5.82
CA LEU A 125 -25.55 9.09 7.16
C LEU A 125 -26.21 10.26 7.90
N ALA A 126 -25.93 11.49 7.46
CA ALA A 126 -26.54 12.72 7.98
C ALA A 126 -27.95 12.95 7.42
N GLU A 127 -28.31 12.33 6.28
CA GLU A 127 -29.66 12.36 5.74
C GLU A 127 -30.67 11.66 6.69
N GLN A 128 -31.82 12.31 6.92
CA GLN A 128 -32.90 11.73 7.74
C GLN A 128 -33.49 10.45 7.13
N THR A 129 -33.57 10.40 5.80
CA THR A 129 -34.08 9.26 5.06
C THR A 129 -33.06 8.82 4.03
N LEU A 130 -32.51 7.62 4.20
CA LEU A 130 -31.53 7.05 3.27
C LEU A 130 -32.16 6.85 1.88
N ASN A 131 -31.69 7.63 0.91
CA ASN A 131 -31.99 7.35 -0.48
C ASN A 131 -31.28 6.05 -0.89
N ARG A 132 -32.06 4.98 -1.12
CA ARG A 132 -31.53 3.64 -1.42
C ARG A 132 -30.70 3.58 -2.69
N GLU A 133 -31.08 4.35 -3.71
CA GLU A 133 -30.37 4.39 -4.98
C GLU A 133 -28.98 5.01 -4.79
N VAL A 134 -28.93 6.19 -4.18
CA VAL A 134 -27.67 6.89 -3.85
C VAL A 134 -26.79 6.05 -2.92
N ALA A 135 -27.38 5.44 -1.89
CA ALA A 135 -26.67 4.58 -0.96
C ALA A 135 -26.05 3.35 -1.65
N SER A 136 -26.75 2.74 -2.61
CA SER A 136 -26.23 1.60 -3.38
C SER A 136 -25.02 2.00 -4.24
N LEU A 137 -25.06 3.17 -4.87
CA LEU A 137 -23.96 3.70 -5.67
C LEU A 137 -22.72 3.98 -4.82
N ILE A 138 -22.88 4.67 -3.68
CA ILE A 138 -21.76 5.00 -2.78
C ILE A 138 -21.14 3.72 -2.20
N VAL A 139 -21.95 2.74 -1.80
CA VAL A 139 -21.43 1.46 -1.30
C VAL A 139 -20.73 0.66 -2.40
N ALA A 140 -21.21 0.69 -3.63
CA ALA A 140 -20.54 0.04 -4.76
C ALA A 140 -19.17 0.68 -5.04
N GLU A 141 -19.08 2.00 -5.00
CA GLU A 141 -17.82 2.72 -5.15
C GLU A 141 -16.83 2.41 -4.02
N PHE A 142 -17.32 2.34 -2.77
CA PHE A 142 -16.50 1.87 -1.65
C PHE A 142 -15.94 0.46 -1.90
N GLN A 143 -16.74 -0.47 -2.44
CA GLN A 143 -16.26 -1.82 -2.74
C GLN A 143 -15.21 -1.82 -3.84
N ALA A 144 -15.39 -1.02 -4.89
CA ALA A 144 -14.38 -0.88 -5.94
C ALA A 144 -13.05 -0.33 -5.40
N ILE A 145 -13.09 0.63 -4.48
CA ILE A 145 -11.89 1.15 -3.80
C ILE A 145 -11.27 0.05 -2.92
N LYS A 146 -12.10 -0.73 -2.20
CA LYS A 146 -11.66 -1.83 -1.36
C LYS A 146 -10.96 -2.93 -2.16
N GLU A 147 -11.50 -3.32 -3.32
CA GLU A 147 -10.89 -4.31 -4.21
C GLU A 147 -9.51 -3.87 -4.69
N LYS A 148 -9.38 -2.61 -5.12
CA LYS A 148 -8.07 -2.03 -5.49
C LYS A 148 -7.09 -2.06 -4.32
N LYS A 149 -7.57 -1.79 -3.11
CA LYS A 149 -6.76 -1.85 -1.89
C LYS A 149 -6.38 -3.29 -1.56
N ASP A 150 -7.29 -4.26 -1.69
CA ASP A 150 -7.00 -5.68 -1.45
C ASP A 150 -6.01 -6.26 -2.49
N ALA A 151 -5.86 -5.63 -3.66
CA ALA A 151 -4.84 -5.95 -4.65
C ALA A 151 -3.43 -5.43 -4.29
N LEU A 152 -3.28 -4.53 -3.31
CA LEU A 152 -1.96 -4.08 -2.85
C LEU A 152 -1.26 -5.21 -2.08
N ARG A 153 0.02 -5.44 -2.39
CA ARG A 153 0.85 -6.44 -1.71
C ARG A 153 1.13 -6.01 -0.27
N GLY A 154 1.33 -6.96 0.64
CA GLY A 154 1.90 -6.70 1.96
C GLY A 154 1.06 -5.87 2.94
N LEU A 155 -0.20 -5.56 2.61
CA LEU A 155 -1.10 -4.90 3.56
C LEU A 155 -1.48 -5.84 4.71
N PRO A 156 -1.45 -5.37 5.97
CA PRO A 156 -1.92 -6.17 7.09
C PRO A 156 -3.42 -6.43 6.95
N ALA A 157 -3.83 -7.68 7.13
CA ALA A 157 -5.25 -8.02 7.24
C ALA A 157 -5.87 -7.19 8.37
N ARG A 158 -6.95 -6.46 8.07
CA ARG A 158 -7.74 -5.79 9.12
C ARG A 158 -8.33 -6.92 9.98
N GLN A 159 -7.91 -7.05 11.23
CA GLN A 159 -8.62 -7.90 12.17
C GLN A 159 -10.07 -7.40 12.22
N ALA A 160 -11.02 -8.28 11.89
CA ALA A 160 -12.43 -7.95 11.94
C ALA A 160 -12.73 -7.47 13.36
N VAL A 161 -13.12 -6.20 13.50
CA VAL A 161 -13.69 -5.72 14.76
C VAL A 161 -14.96 -6.52 14.94
N GLY A 162 -14.92 -7.49 15.86
CA GLY A 162 -16.08 -8.29 16.23
C GLY A 162 -17.22 -7.36 16.64
N PRO A 163 -18.48 -7.78 16.45
CA PRO A 163 -19.64 -6.98 16.82
C PRO A 163 -19.45 -6.52 18.27
N LYS A 164 -19.55 -5.20 18.51
CA LYS A 164 -19.59 -4.67 19.88
C LYS A 164 -20.70 -5.43 20.59
N ALA A 165 -20.32 -6.30 21.52
CA ALA A 165 -21.26 -6.98 22.39
C ALA A 165 -22.12 -5.89 23.03
N GLY A 166 -23.42 -5.97 22.80
CA GLY A 166 -24.36 -4.96 23.23
C GLY A 166 -24.19 -4.69 24.71
N THR A 167 -24.03 -3.42 25.07
CA THR A 167 -24.37 -2.93 26.39
C THR A 167 -25.89 -3.08 26.53
N ARG A 168 -26.32 -4.26 26.99
CA ARG A 168 -27.61 -4.47 27.62
C ARG A 168 -27.38 -4.60 29.12
N ALA A 169 -27.73 -3.53 29.84
CA ALA A 169 -28.42 -3.49 31.13
C ALA A 169 -28.09 -2.13 31.77
#